data_AF-A0A7W0SAF9-F1
#
_entry.id   AF-A0A7W0SAF9-F1
#
_cell.length_a   1.000
_cell.length_b   1.000
_cell.length_c   1.000
_cell.angle_alpha   90.00
_cell.angle_beta   90.00
_cell.angle_gamma   90.00
#
_symmetry.space_group_name_H-M   'P 1'
#
loop_
_entity.id
_entity.type
_entity.pdbx_description
1 polymer ?
#
loop_
_entity_poly.entity_id
_entity_poly.type
_entity_poly.pdbx_seq_one_letter_code
_entity_poly.pdbx_strand_id
1 'polypeptide(L)'
;MTPSAETTRPPIAGGAVYLRLLSTAGTVLALDQITKQAALERLTQGPVEVVSGALTLRLTFNSGGAFGVLQGLSGLFLIFTLVVAVAILLWARTVTDSRWLV
;
A
#
# COMPACT_ATOMS: atom_id res chain seq x y z
N MET A 1 15.90 -3.84 44.80
CA MET A 1 15.80 -3.48 43.37
C MET A 1 16.06 -4.74 42.56
N THR A 2 15.01 -5.48 42.21
CA THR A 2 15.07 -6.65 41.34
C THR A 2 15.06 -6.18 39.88
N PRO A 3 15.93 -6.68 39.00
CA PRO A 3 15.88 -6.35 37.58
C PRO A 3 14.61 -6.97 36.99
N SER A 4 13.72 -6.12 36.45
CA SER A 4 12.55 -6.57 35.71
C SER A 4 12.99 -7.43 34.53
N ALA A 5 12.46 -8.65 34.46
CA ALA A 5 12.73 -9.60 33.39
C ALA A 5 12.50 -8.96 32.01
N GLU A 6 13.60 -8.74 31.29
CA GLU A 6 13.57 -8.38 29.88
C GLU A 6 13.00 -9.57 29.12
N THR A 7 11.71 -9.49 28.80
CA THR A 7 11.00 -10.53 28.05
C THR A 7 11.55 -10.55 26.63
N THR A 8 12.55 -11.41 26.39
CA THR A 8 13.12 -11.65 25.07
C THR A 8 12.05 -12.36 24.23
N ARG A 9 11.29 -11.57 23.45
CA ARG A 9 10.32 -12.15 22.51
C ARG A 9 11.08 -12.99 21.48
N PRO A 10 10.60 -14.20 21.15
CA PRO A 10 11.28 -15.03 20.16
C PRO A 10 11.32 -14.28 18.82
N PRO A 11 12.43 -14.40 18.06
CA PRO A 11 12.50 -13.83 16.72
C PRO A 11 11.36 -14.40 15.87
N ILE A 12 10.63 -13.51 15.22
CA ILE A 12 9.55 -13.88 14.30
C ILE A 12 10.17 -14.75 13.21
N ALA A 13 9.66 -15.97 13.00
CA ALA A 13 10.12 -16.82 11.91
C ALA A 13 9.92 -16.06 10.58
N GLY A 14 10.97 -15.90 9.79
CA GLY A 14 10.94 -15.06 8.58
C GLY A 14 9.79 -15.37 7.63
N GLY A 15 9.36 -16.64 7.53
CA GLY A 15 8.21 -17.04 6.72
C GLY A 15 6.87 -16.42 7.17
N ALA A 16 6.66 -16.27 8.49
CA ALA A 16 5.43 -15.66 9.02
C ALA A 16 5.36 -14.15 8.71
N VAL A 17 6.51 -13.48 8.64
CA VAL A 17 6.62 -12.06 8.27
C VAL A 17 6.19 -11.86 6.81
N TYR A 18 6.74 -12.65 5.89
CA TYR A 18 6.38 -12.56 4.48
C TYR A 18 4.92 -12.94 4.23
N LEU A 19 4.38 -13.94 4.93
CA LEU A 19 2.97 -14.32 4.80
C LEU A 19 2.04 -13.15 5.16
N ARG A 20 2.31 -12.44 6.26
CA ARG A 20 1.51 -11.27 6.68
C ARG A 20 1.63 -10.11 5.69
N LEU A 21 2.84 -9.80 5.24
CA LEU A 21 3.07 -8.75 4.25
C LEU A 21 2.36 -9.05 2.93
N LEU A 22 2.54 -10.26 2.39
CA LEU A 22 1.97 -10.66 1.11
C LEU A 22 0.46 -10.81 1.16
N SER A 23 -0.11 -11.31 2.27
CA SER A 23 -1.57 -11.38 2.44
C SER A 23 -2.17 -9.98 2.47
N THR A 24 -1.60 -9.07 3.26
CA THR A 24 -2.05 -7.67 3.34
C THR A 24 -1.93 -6.97 1.98
N ALA A 25 -0.76 -7.07 1.34
CA ALA A 25 -0.53 -6.48 0.02
C ALA A 25 -1.49 -7.05 -1.03
N GLY A 26 -1.70 -8.37 -1.03
CA GLY A 26 -2.64 -9.03 -1.93
C GLY A 26 -4.09 -8.57 -1.73
N THR A 27 -4.53 -8.45 -0.48
CA THR A 27 -5.87 -7.93 -0.16
C THR A 27 -6.02 -6.47 -0.60
N VAL A 28 -5.07 -5.60 -0.28
CA VAL A 28 -5.11 -4.19 -0.67
C VAL A 28 -5.11 -4.05 -2.20
N LEU A 29 -4.25 -4.80 -2.90
CA LEU A 29 -4.19 -4.78 -4.36
C LEU A 29 -5.51 -5.26 -5.00
N ALA A 30 -6.11 -6.32 -4.46
CA ALA A 30 -7.40 -6.81 -4.95
C ALA A 30 -8.50 -5.76 -4.77
N LEU A 31 -8.59 -5.14 -3.59
CA LEU A 31 -9.57 -4.08 -3.31
C LEU A 31 -9.34 -2.84 -4.19
N ASP A 32 -8.09 -2.42 -4.38
CA ASP A 32 -7.73 -1.30 -5.25
C ASP A 32 -8.18 -1.55 -6.70
N GLN A 33 -7.88 -2.73 -7.26
CA GLN A 33 -8.25 -3.07 -8.62
C GLN A 33 -9.77 -3.21 -8.81
N ILE A 34 -10.47 -3.83 -7.85
CA ILE A 34 -11.95 -3.89 -7.87
C ILE A 34 -12.54 -2.49 -7.85
N THR A 35 -12.01 -1.60 -7.01
CA THR A 35 -12.50 -0.23 -6.87
C THR A 35 -12.25 0.59 -8.15
N LYS A 36 -11.08 0.44 -8.78
CA LYS A 36 -10.77 1.07 -10.07
C LYS A 36 -11.70 0.59 -11.18
N GLN A 37 -11.97 -0.71 -11.24
CA GLN A 37 -12.93 -1.26 -12.21
C GLN A 37 -14.33 -0.68 -11.96
N ALA A 38 -14.78 -0.63 -10.70
CA ALA A 38 -16.06 -0.03 -10.35
C ALA A 38 -16.15 1.46 -10.72
N ALA A 39 -15.04 2.20 -10.61
CA ALA A 39 -14.96 3.60 -11.04
C ALA A 39 -15.09 3.76 -12.56
N LEU A 40 -14.45 2.89 -13.34
CA LEU A 40 -14.61 2.88 -14.81
C LEU A 40 -16.07 2.61 -15.22
N GLU A 41 -16.76 1.73 -14.51
CA GLU A 41 -18.16 1.39 -14.82
C GLU A 41 -19.14 2.50 -14.41
N ARG A 42 -18.90 3.18 -13.28
CA ARG A 42 -19.91 4.04 -12.64
C ARG A 42 -19.66 5.53 -12.77
N LEU A 43 -18.42 5.97 -13.02
CA LEU A 43 -18.03 7.39 -12.95
C LEU A 43 -17.67 8.00 -14.31
N THR A 44 -17.83 7.26 -15.41
CA THR A 44 -17.60 7.77 -16.78
C THR A 44 -18.61 8.84 -17.20
N GLN A 45 -19.82 8.80 -16.64
CA GLN A 45 -20.88 9.79 -16.92
C GLN A 45 -20.69 11.10 -16.13
N GLY A 46 -19.80 11.11 -15.14
CA GLY A 46 -19.51 12.31 -14.34
C GLY A 46 -19.25 12.01 -12.87
N PRO A 47 -19.01 13.07 -12.08
CA PRO A 47 -18.73 12.96 -10.65
C PRO A 47 -19.97 12.54 -9.85
N VAL A 48 -19.77 11.78 -8.79
CA VAL A 48 -20.82 11.37 -7.85
C VAL A 48 -20.49 11.88 -6.46
N GLU A 49 -21.39 12.68 -5.89
CA GLU A 49 -21.27 13.14 -4.51
C GLU A 49 -21.82 12.04 -3.58
N VAL A 50 -20.97 11.55 -2.67
CA VAL A 50 -21.28 10.46 -1.74
C VAL A 50 -21.59 10.99 -0.35
N VAL A 51 -20.86 12.03 0.08
CA VAL A 51 -21.12 12.77 1.32
C VAL A 51 -21.23 14.23 0.94
N SER A 52 -22.41 14.81 1.11
CA SER A 52 -22.70 16.18 0.67
C SER A 52 -21.72 17.18 1.27
N GLY A 53 -21.05 17.96 0.41
CA GLY A 53 -20.06 18.98 0.78
C GLY A 53 -18.71 18.44 1.25
N ALA A 54 -18.49 17.12 1.31
CA ALA A 54 -17.27 16.54 1.88
C ALA A 54 -16.58 15.51 0.97
N LEU A 55 -17.33 14.69 0.23
CA LEU A 55 -16.77 13.61 -0.58
C LEU A 55 -17.48 13.50 -1.93
N THR A 56 -16.73 13.78 -2.99
CA THR A 56 -17.15 13.58 -4.38
C THR A 56 -16.17 12.66 -5.08
N LEU A 57 -16.68 11.55 -5.62
CA LEU A 57 -15.91 10.62 -6.43
C LEU A 57 -15.83 11.14 -7.86
N ARG A 58 -14.61 11.15 -8.42
CA ARG A 58 -14.35 11.54 -9.80
C ARG A 58 -13.40 10.54 -10.44
N LEU A 59 -13.75 10.08 -11.64
CA LEU A 59 -12.82 9.32 -12.46
C LEU A 59 -11.75 10.27 -13.02
N THR A 60 -10.49 10.01 -12.71
CA THR A 60 -9.35 10.79 -13.22
C THR A 60 -8.19 9.86 -13.49
N PHE A 61 -7.58 10.02 -14.66
CA PHE A 61 -6.39 9.27 -15.07
C PHE A 61 -5.15 10.10 -14.73
N ASN A 62 -4.47 9.77 -13.64
CA ASN A 62 -3.26 10.46 -13.22
C ASN A 62 -2.04 9.89 -13.96
N SER A 63 -1.47 10.66 -14.89
CA SER A 63 -0.26 10.31 -15.63
C SER A 63 1.05 10.74 -14.95
N GLY A 64 0.96 11.41 -13.80
CA GLY A 64 2.09 11.89 -13.00
C GLY A 64 2.03 11.46 -11.53
N GLY A 65 2.95 11.99 -10.74
CA GLY A 65 2.98 11.83 -9.28
C GLY A 65 2.03 12.79 -8.56
N ALA A 66 2.18 12.89 -7.25
CA ALA A 66 1.43 13.86 -6.45
C ALA A 66 1.64 15.29 -6.98
N PHE A 67 0.58 16.10 -6.95
CA PHE A 67 0.56 17.50 -7.45
C PHE A 67 0.98 17.67 -8.93
N GLY A 68 0.88 16.60 -9.74
CA GLY A 68 1.22 16.67 -11.16
C GLY A 68 2.72 16.67 -11.45
N VAL A 69 3.56 16.24 -10.51
CA VAL A 69 5.01 16.09 -10.70
C VAL A 69 5.31 14.99 -11.73
N LEU A 70 6.27 15.22 -12.63
CA LEU A 70 6.75 14.24 -13.63
C LEU A 70 5.62 13.63 -14.51
N GLN A 71 4.67 14.46 -14.95
CA GLN A 71 3.60 14.02 -15.86
C GLN A 71 4.13 13.37 -17.14
N GLY A 72 3.45 12.30 -17.58
CA GLY A 72 3.79 11.56 -18.80
C GLY A 72 4.92 10.55 -18.62
N LEU A 73 5.56 10.48 -17.44
CA LEU A 73 6.67 9.57 -17.14
C LEU A 73 6.22 8.34 -16.33
N SER A 74 5.07 7.76 -16.65
CA SER A 74 4.52 6.59 -15.94
C SER A 74 5.48 5.39 -15.88
N GLY A 75 6.29 5.19 -16.92
CA GLY A 75 7.35 4.17 -16.93
C GLY A 75 8.41 4.38 -15.85
N LEU A 76 8.79 5.63 -15.57
CA LEU A 76 9.74 5.96 -14.50
C LEU A 76 9.16 5.61 -13.12
N PHE A 77 7.88 5.91 -12.90
CA PHE A 77 7.19 5.54 -11.66
C PHE A 77 7.09 4.03 -11.48
N LEU A 78 6.86 3.27 -12.55
CA LEU A 78 6.84 1.81 -12.50
C LEU A 78 8.20 1.26 -12.05
N ILE A 79 9.30 1.74 -12.64
CA ILE A 79 10.66 1.35 -12.25
C ILE A 79 10.89 1.64 -10.76
N PHE A 80 10.59 2.86 -10.30
CA PHE A 80 10.76 3.24 -8.90
C PHE A 80 9.91 2.38 -7.96
N THR A 81 8.66 2.10 -8.34
CA THR A 81 7.75 1.24 -7.56
C THR A 81 8.33 -0.16 -7.38
N LEU A 82 8.87 -0.76 -8.45
CA LEU A 82 9.50 -2.09 -8.36
C LEU A 82 10.74 -2.07 -7.47
N VAL A 83 11.60 -1.05 -7.60
CA VAL A 83 12.80 -0.89 -6.76
C VAL A 83 12.41 -0.80 -5.29
N VAL A 84 11.44 0.05 -4.95
CA VAL A 84 10.97 0.22 -3.56
C VAL A 84 10.31 -1.06 -3.04
N ALA A 85 9.48 -1.73 -3.84
CA ALA A 85 8.85 -2.99 -3.44
C ALA A 85 9.89 -4.06 -3.11
N VAL A 86 10.92 -4.23 -3.97
CA VAL A 86 12.03 -5.16 -3.69
C VAL A 86 12.80 -4.75 -2.44
N ALA A 87 13.09 -3.45 -2.27
CA ALA A 87 13.79 -2.95 -1.08
C ALA A 87 13.00 -3.25 0.21
N ILE A 88 11.68 -3.09 0.21
CA ILE A 88 10.80 -3.43 1.35
C ILE A 88 10.90 -4.93 1.65
N LEU A 89 10.81 -5.80 0.64
CA LEU A 89 10.91 -7.26 0.84
C LEU A 89 12.28 -7.69 1.39
N LEU A 90 13.36 -7.05 0.93
CA LEU A 90 14.71 -7.30 1.44
C LEU A 90 14.90 -6.77 2.86
N TRP A 91 14.24 -5.66 3.21
CA TRP A 91 14.33 -5.05 4.54
C TRP A 91 13.44 -5.74 5.57
N ALA A 92 12.31 -6.32 5.16
CA ALA A 92 11.36 -7.02 6.02
C ALA A 92 12.00 -8.09 6.93
N ARG A 93 13.05 -8.77 6.45
CA ARG A 93 13.81 -9.77 7.24
C ARG A 93 14.54 -9.19 8.47
N THR A 94 14.75 -7.87 8.49
CA THR A 94 15.46 -7.17 9.57
C THR A 94 14.51 -6.58 10.61
N VAL A 95 13.20 -6.56 10.32
CA VAL A 95 12.18 -6.00 11.22
C VAL A 95 11.89 -7.02 12.31
N THR A 96 12.28 -6.68 13.54
CA THR A 96 12.13 -7.55 14.72
C THR A 96 10.84 -7.27 15.50
N ASP A 97 10.24 -6.09 15.35
CA ASP A 97 8.94 -5.77 15.95
C ASP A 97 7.80 -6.07 14.99
N SER A 98 6.98 -7.05 15.37
CA SER A 98 5.84 -7.54 14.57
C SER A 98 4.75 -6.49 14.32
N ARG A 99 4.70 -5.42 15.14
CA ARG A 99 3.66 -4.37 15.03
C ARG A 99 3.81 -3.52 13.77
N TRP A 100 4.98 -3.50 13.15
CA TRP A 100 5.29 -2.71 11.96
C TRP A 100 5.09 -3.49 10.65
N LEU A 101 4.64 -4.74 10.72
CA LEU A 101 4.53 -5.63 9.56
C LEU A 101 3.16 -5.55 8.85
N VAL A 102 2.28 -4.63 9.26
CA VAL A 102 0.93 -4.45 8.70
C VAL A 102 0.53 -2.98 8.76
#